data_AF-A0ABD3XRZ4-F1
#
_entry.id   AF-A0ABD3XRZ4-F1
#
_cell.length_a   1.000
_cell.length_b   1.000
_cell.length_c   1.000
_cell.angle_alpha   90.00
_cell.angle_beta   90.00
_cell.angle_gamma   90.00
#
_symmetry.space_group_name_H-M   'P 1'
#
loop_
_entity.id
_entity.type
_entity.pdbx_description
1 polymer ?
#
loop_
_entity_poly.entity_id
_entity_poly.type
_entity_poly.pdbx_seq_one_letter_code
_entity_poly.pdbx_strand_id
1 'polypeptide(L)'
;MDINDFYNFKEVSKQLKNLDLDVNREKVYWSMIRTMKITAQNPNILQFQYEYEGTIYEINLVQRLRRSHEIPPNPRNIILQQLKDQRPLISKEKYDDLVSLCQKKIIPSVHHQFFLSLPYA
;
A
#
# COMPACT_ATOMS: atom_id res chain seq x y z
N MET A 1 7.25 7.03 -16.39
CA MET A 1 6.38 6.73 -15.23
C MET A 1 5.72 8.03 -14.86
N ASP A 2 4.40 8.07 -15.00
CA ASP A 2 3.60 9.27 -14.81
C ASP A 2 3.06 9.31 -13.36
N ILE A 3 2.66 10.49 -12.88
CA ILE A 3 2.08 10.65 -11.53
C ILE A 3 0.79 9.84 -11.41
N ASN A 4 0.07 9.73 -12.54
CA ASN A 4 -1.16 8.96 -12.68
C ASN A 4 -0.99 7.46 -12.41
N ASP A 5 0.25 6.95 -12.40
CA ASP A 5 0.56 5.55 -12.09
C ASP A 5 0.58 5.27 -10.56
N PHE A 6 0.59 6.31 -9.72
CA PHE A 6 0.75 6.16 -8.27
C PHE A 6 -0.57 6.38 -7.52
N TYR A 7 -1.03 5.34 -6.82
CA TYR A 7 -2.26 5.35 -6.04
C TYR A 7 -2.02 5.27 -4.53
N ASN A 8 -2.93 5.88 -3.76
CA ASN A 8 -2.92 5.84 -2.30
C ASN A 8 -3.64 4.60 -1.75
N PHE A 9 -2.88 3.57 -1.40
CA PHE A 9 -3.41 2.35 -0.78
C PHE A 9 -3.68 2.48 0.72
N LYS A 10 -3.24 3.57 1.37
CA LYS A 10 -3.44 3.77 2.81
C LYS A 10 -4.93 3.89 3.14
N GLU A 11 -5.71 4.56 2.30
CA GLU A 11 -7.16 4.66 2.49
C GLU A 11 -7.86 3.30 2.40
N VAL A 12 -7.35 2.37 1.59
CA VAL A 12 -7.87 1.01 1.51
C VAL A 12 -7.68 0.27 2.83
N SER A 13 -6.50 0.42 3.46
CA SER A 13 -6.23 -0.23 4.75
C SER A 13 -7.16 0.21 5.87
N LYS A 14 -7.69 1.44 5.83
CA LYS A 14 -8.67 1.92 6.83
C LYS A 14 -10.02 1.21 6.74
N GLN A 15 -10.31 0.53 5.64
CA GLN A 15 -11.55 -0.20 5.44
C GLN A 15 -11.51 -1.60 6.08
N LEU A 16 -10.30 -2.09 6.42
CA LEU A 16 -10.12 -3.33 7.15
C LEU A 16 -10.47 -3.08 8.61
N LYS A 17 -11.48 -3.80 9.12
CA LYS A 17 -12.02 -3.59 10.47
C LYS A 17 -11.61 -4.69 11.45
N ASN A 18 -11.20 -5.85 10.94
CA ASN A 18 -10.82 -6.98 11.76
C ASN A 18 -9.51 -7.60 11.25
N LEU A 19 -8.49 -7.57 12.10
CA LEU A 19 -7.19 -8.20 11.88
C LEU A 19 -6.76 -9.06 13.07
N ASP A 20 -7.48 -9.01 14.19
CA ASP A 20 -7.03 -9.63 15.44
C ASP A 20 -7.66 -10.99 15.70
N LEU A 21 -8.85 -11.23 15.13
CA LEU A 21 -9.67 -12.40 15.42
C LEU A 21 -10.05 -13.14 14.14
N ASP A 22 -9.96 -14.46 14.18
CA ASP A 22 -10.46 -15.33 13.13
C ASP A 22 -12.00 -15.46 13.19
N VAL A 23 -12.59 -16.21 12.26
CA VAL A 23 -14.04 -16.49 12.23
C VAL A 23 -14.56 -17.24 13.46
N ASN A 24 -13.70 -17.98 14.17
CA ASN A 24 -14.02 -18.69 15.41
C ASN A 24 -13.81 -17.82 16.67
N ARG A 25 -13.37 -16.56 16.50
CA ARG A 25 -13.00 -15.61 17.57
C ARG A 25 -11.74 -15.99 18.33
N GLU A 26 -10.89 -16.80 17.73
CA GLU A 26 -9.54 -17.07 18.22
C GLU A 26 -8.59 -15.96 17.78
N LYS A 27 -7.58 -15.68 18.61
CA LYS A 27 -6.59 -14.65 18.32
C LYS A 27 -5.67 -15.08 17.18
N VAL A 28 -5.47 -14.18 16.23
CA VAL A 28 -4.56 -14.38 15.10
C VAL A 28 -3.14 -14.00 15.50
N TYR A 29 -2.20 -14.94 15.38
CA TYR A 29 -0.78 -14.71 15.62
C TYR A 29 -0.05 -14.43 14.31
N TRP A 30 -0.10 -13.18 13.84
CA TRP A 30 0.48 -12.78 12.55
C TRP A 30 1.94 -13.20 12.34
N SER A 31 2.75 -13.20 13.40
CA SER A 31 4.16 -13.62 13.35
C SER A 31 4.35 -15.12 13.11
N MET A 32 3.33 -15.94 13.35
CA MET A 32 3.37 -17.39 13.16
C MET A 32 2.81 -17.83 11.81
N ILE A 33 2.15 -16.93 11.07
CA ILE A 33 1.53 -17.25 9.79
C ILE A 33 2.62 -17.57 8.75
N ARG A 34 2.49 -18.72 8.08
CA ARG A 34 3.42 -19.18 7.02
C ARG A 34 2.87 -18.93 5.63
N THR A 35 1.57 -19.15 5.47
CA THR A 35 0.89 -19.03 4.18
C THR A 35 -0.35 -18.17 4.33
N MET A 36 -0.55 -17.26 3.37
CA MET A 36 -1.74 -16.43 3.26
C MET A 36 -2.29 -16.51 1.84
N LYS A 37 -3.61 -16.57 1.72
CA LYS A 37 -4.32 -16.64 0.45
C LYS A 37 -5.57 -15.78 0.49
N ILE A 38 -5.72 -14.96 -0.55
CA ILE A 38 -6.93 -14.19 -0.82
C ILE A 38 -7.40 -14.60 -2.22
N THR A 39 -8.71 -14.77 -2.39
CA THR A 39 -9.31 -15.17 -3.67
C THR A 39 -10.21 -14.09 -4.21
N ALA A 40 -10.31 -13.98 -5.54
CA ALA A 40 -11.18 -12.99 -6.18
C ALA A 40 -12.68 -13.26 -5.94
N GLN A 41 -13.03 -14.51 -5.63
CA GLN A 41 -14.37 -14.94 -5.26
C GLN A 41 -14.77 -14.38 -3.89
N ASN A 42 -13.86 -14.42 -2.92
CA ASN A 42 -14.09 -13.96 -1.55
C ASN A 42 -12.98 -12.97 -1.14
N PRO A 43 -12.98 -11.73 -1.66
CA PRO A 43 -11.89 -10.78 -1.44
C PRO A 43 -11.83 -10.24 0.00
N ASN A 44 -12.90 -10.44 0.77
CA ASN A 44 -13.02 -10.02 2.16
C ASN A 44 -12.61 -11.11 3.17
N ILE A 45 -12.26 -12.30 2.69
CA ILE A 45 -11.84 -13.41 3.54
C ILE A 45 -10.35 -13.67 3.26
N LEU A 46 -9.54 -13.51 4.29
CA LEU A 46 -8.14 -13.92 4.28
C LEU A 46 -8.05 -15.34 4.83
N GLN A 47 -7.61 -16.26 3.99
CA GLN A 47 -7.29 -17.63 4.40
C GLN A 47 -5.81 -17.68 4.81
N PHE A 48 -5.50 -18.27 5.95
CA PHE A 48 -4.13 -18.35 6.46
C PHE A 48 -3.83 -19.69 7.13
N GLN A 49 -2.56 -20.06 7.17
CA GLN A 49 -2.08 -21.29 7.79
C GLN A 49 -0.82 -21.02 8.61
N TYR A 50 -0.72 -21.67 9.77
CA TYR A 50 0.48 -21.65 10.62
C TYR A 50 1.52 -22.70 10.19
N GLU A 51 1.10 -23.73 9.45
CA GLU A 51 1.93 -24.82 8.94
C GLU A 51 1.77 -24.91 7.41
N TYR A 52 2.79 -25.38 6.69
CA TYR A 52 2.74 -25.46 5.23
C TYR A 52 1.72 -26.49 4.70
N GLU A 53 1.49 -27.56 5.45
CA GLU A 53 0.55 -28.64 5.12
C GLU A 53 -0.45 -28.85 6.27
N GLY A 54 -1.11 -27.77 6.69
CA GLY A 54 -1.98 -27.77 7.88
C GLY A 54 -3.37 -27.21 7.66
N THR A 55 -4.09 -27.06 8.78
CA THR A 55 -5.43 -26.47 8.84
C THR A 55 -5.45 -25.06 8.28
N ILE A 56 -6.45 -24.78 7.44
CA ILE A 56 -6.71 -23.44 6.92
C ILE A 56 -7.65 -22.73 7.89
N TYR A 57 -7.21 -21.57 8.35
CA TYR A 57 -7.98 -20.65 9.18
C TYR A 57 -8.46 -19.47 8.32
N GLU A 58 -9.54 -18.81 8.75
CA GLU A 58 -10.13 -17.71 7.99
C GLU A 58 -10.33 -16.48 8.87
N ILE A 59 -9.97 -15.32 8.33
CA ILE A 59 -10.27 -14.02 8.90
C ILE A 59 -11.23 -13.32 7.97
N ASN A 60 -12.37 -12.90 8.48
CA ASN A 60 -13.24 -11.97 7.77
C ASN A 60 -12.74 -10.54 8.04
N LEU A 61 -12.09 -9.94 7.05
CA LEU A 61 -11.39 -8.65 7.12
C LEU A 61 -12.32 -7.45 7.39
N VAL A 62 -13.61 -7.65 7.13
CA VAL A 62 -14.63 -6.59 7.17
C VAL A 62 -15.71 -6.83 8.21
N GLN A 63 -15.60 -7.91 8.99
CA GLN A 63 -16.64 -8.31 9.94
C GLN A 63 -16.83 -7.24 11.01
N ARG A 64 -18.07 -6.79 11.15
CA ARG A 64 -18.45 -5.78 12.14
C ARG A 64 -18.44 -6.37 13.54
N LEU A 65 -17.92 -5.61 14.50
CA LEU A 65 -18.40 -5.70 15.89
C LEU A 65 -19.93 -5.49 15.87
N ARG A 66 -20.68 -6.31 16.62
CA ARG A 66 -22.14 -6.56 16.60
C ARG A 66 -23.11 -5.35 16.49
N ARG A 67 -22.65 -4.10 16.45
CA ARG A 67 -23.47 -2.88 16.55
C ARG A 67 -23.47 -1.93 15.34
N SER A 68 -22.62 -2.09 14.32
CA SER A 68 -22.69 -1.19 13.16
C SER A 68 -23.58 -1.74 12.04
N HIS A 69 -24.21 -0.85 11.25
CA HIS A 69 -25.08 -1.15 10.10
C HIS A 69 -24.41 -0.93 8.73
N GLU A 70 -23.12 -0.62 8.69
CA GLU A 70 -22.36 -0.28 7.46
C GLU A 70 -21.92 -1.48 6.62
N ILE A 71 -22.58 -1.74 5.48
CA ILE A 71 -22.24 -2.88 4.60
C ILE A 71 -20.79 -2.65 4.18
N PRO A 72 -19.89 -3.65 4.36
CA PRO A 72 -18.52 -3.42 3.97
C PRO A 72 -18.44 -3.20 2.47
N PRO A 73 -17.67 -2.19 2.02
CA PRO A 73 -17.60 -1.86 0.61
C PRO A 73 -17.12 -3.10 -0.16
N ASN A 74 -17.81 -3.44 -1.24
CA ASN A 74 -17.28 -4.40 -2.19
C ASN A 74 -15.92 -3.86 -2.67
N PRO A 75 -14.82 -4.63 -2.58
CA PRO A 75 -13.51 -4.16 -3.02
C PRO A 75 -13.50 -3.65 -4.48
N ARG A 76 -14.42 -4.16 -5.32
CA ARG A 76 -14.63 -3.68 -6.69
C ARG A 76 -15.13 -2.24 -6.79
N ASN A 77 -15.69 -1.70 -5.72
CA ASN A 77 -16.24 -0.34 -5.65
C ASN A 77 -15.26 0.64 -4.98
N ILE A 78 -14.07 0.19 -4.59
CA ILE A 78 -13.04 1.05 -4.01
C ILE A 78 -12.40 1.85 -5.13
N ILE A 79 -12.64 3.16 -5.13
CA ILE A 79 -11.96 4.09 -6.02
C ILE A 79 -10.66 4.50 -5.33
N LEU A 80 -9.53 4.08 -5.89
CA LEU A 80 -8.21 4.50 -5.42
C LEU A 80 -7.98 5.97 -5.77
N GLN A 81 -7.65 6.76 -4.76
CA GLN A 81 -7.22 8.14 -4.98
C GLN A 81 -5.76 8.17 -5.46
N GLN A 82 -5.39 9.19 -6.23
CA GLN A 82 -4.00 9.41 -6.59
C GLN A 82 -3.17 9.66 -5.33
N LEU A 83 -1.92 9.18 -5.35
CA LEU A 83 -1.01 9.35 -4.21
C LEU A 83 -0.66 10.83 -4.00
N LYS A 84 -0.47 11.56 -5.09
CA LYS A 84 -0.21 13.00 -5.12
C LYS A 84 -0.78 13.60 -6.39
N ASP A 85 -1.33 14.80 -6.28
CA ASP A 85 -1.85 15.54 -7.44
C ASP A 85 -0.73 16.24 -8.23
N GLN A 86 0.46 16.36 -7.64
CA GLN A 86 1.61 17.06 -8.20
C GLN A 86 2.91 16.31 -7.91
N ARG A 87 3.93 16.56 -8.76
CA ARG A 87 5.27 16.00 -8.52
C ARG A 87 5.80 16.52 -7.18
N PRO A 88 6.41 15.66 -6.37
CA PRO A 88 7.06 16.12 -5.14
C PRO A 88 8.15 17.12 -5.49
N LEU A 89 8.09 18.28 -4.84
CA LEU A 89 9.14 19.28 -4.90
C LEU A 89 10.32 18.80 -4.04
N ILE A 90 11.54 19.00 -4.54
CA ILE A 90 12.73 18.92 -3.70
C ILE A 90 13.01 20.30 -3.10
N SER A 91 13.75 20.34 -1.98
CA SER A 91 14.19 21.64 -1.47
C SER A 91 15.18 22.28 -2.44
N LYS A 92 15.21 23.61 -2.47
CA LYS A 92 16.17 24.36 -3.27
C LYS A 92 17.62 23.94 -3.02
N GLU A 93 18.01 23.70 -1.77
CA GLU A 93 19.38 23.29 -1.43
C GLU A 93 19.73 21.93 -2.07
N LYS A 94 18.76 21.01 -2.10
CA LYS A 94 18.94 19.70 -2.72
C LYS A 94 19.01 19.81 -4.24
N TYR A 95 18.24 20.71 -4.84
CA TYR A 95 18.35 21.00 -6.27
C TYR A 95 19.74 21.54 -6.61
N ASP A 96 20.21 22.56 -5.88
CA ASP A 96 21.50 23.20 -6.11
C ASP A 96 22.66 22.21 -5.96
N ASP A 97 22.60 21.29 -4.98
CA ASP A 97 23.57 20.21 -4.82
C ASP A 97 23.58 19.25 -6.04
N LEU A 98 22.40 18.82 -6.50
CA LEU A 98 22.29 17.96 -7.70
C LEU A 98 22.83 18.63 -8.95
N VAL A 99 22.59 19.94 -9.12
CA VAL A 99 23.15 20.72 -10.24
C VAL A 99 24.68 20.81 -10.12
N SER A 100 25.21 21.05 -8.93
CA SER A 100 26.66 21.06 -8.66
C SER A 100 27.30 19.71 -9.02
N LEU A 101 26.65 18.59 -8.68
CA LEU A 101 27.12 17.25 -9.05
C LEU A 101 27.11 17.01 -10.57
N CYS A 102 26.12 17.57 -11.28
CA CYS A 102 26.08 17.54 -12.75
C CYS A 102 27.25 18.36 -13.34
N GLN A 103 27.49 19.57 -12.84
CA GLN A 103 28.58 20.45 -13.29
C GLN A 103 29.96 19.83 -13.06
N LYS A 104 30.16 19.15 -11.92
CA LYS A 104 31.38 18.42 -11.59
C LYS A 104 31.56 17.12 -12.38
N LYS A 105 30.61 16.77 -13.27
CA LYS A 105 30.59 15.53 -14.06
C LYS A 105 30.64 14.25 -13.20
N ILE A 106 30.25 14.34 -11.93
CA ILE A 106 30.07 13.18 -11.05
C ILE A 106 28.85 12.39 -11.51
N ILE A 107 27.76 13.10 -11.83
CA ILE A 107 26.62 12.54 -12.52
C ILE A 107 26.92 12.51 -14.03
N PRO A 108 26.74 11.36 -14.72
CA PRO A 108 26.91 11.27 -16.17
C PRO A 108 26.01 12.25 -16.94
N SER A 109 26.53 12.85 -18.01
CA SER A 109 25.82 13.86 -18.82
C SER A 109 24.49 13.36 -19.38
N VAL A 110 24.37 12.06 -19.65
CA VAL A 110 23.13 11.41 -20.10
C VAL A 110 21.96 11.57 -19.13
N HIS A 111 22.24 11.85 -17.85
CA HIS A 111 21.22 12.03 -16.81
C HIS A 111 20.99 13.49 -16.41
N HIS A 112 21.80 14.44 -16.91
CA HIS A 112 21.70 15.85 -16.49
C HIS A 112 20.32 16.44 -16.76
N GLN A 113 19.74 16.14 -17.93
CA GLN A 113 18.41 16.64 -18.31
C GLN A 113 17.33 16.24 -17.29
N PHE A 114 17.43 15.05 -16.71
CA PHE A 114 16.49 14.60 -15.70
C PHE A 114 16.59 15.47 -14.44
N PHE A 115 17.79 15.62 -13.88
CA PHE A 115 18.00 16.37 -12.63
C PHE A 115 17.71 17.88 -12.78
N LEU A 116 18.05 18.47 -13.92
CA LEU A 116 17.74 19.87 -14.24
C LEU A 116 16.24 20.13 -14.43
N SER A 117 15.46 19.10 -14.76
CA SER A 117 14.01 19.19 -14.93
C SER A 117 13.22 18.96 -13.62
N LEU A 118 13.91 18.70 -12.50
CA LEU A 118 13.24 18.45 -11.22
C LEU A 118 12.65 19.75 -10.65
N PRO A 119 11.37 19.73 -10.23
CA PRO A 119 10.75 20.91 -9.63
C PRO A 119 11.22 21.09 -8.18
N TYR A 120 11.42 22.34 -7.76
CA TYR A 120 11.92 22.69 -6.42
C TYR A 120 11.13 23.86 -5.80
N ALA A 121 11.16 23.94 -4.47
CA ALA A 121 10.62 25.04 -3.67
C ALA A 121 11.68 25.61 -2.73
#